data_AF-A0A418WXB0-F1
#
_entry.id   AF-A0A418WXB0-F1
#
_cell.length_a   1.000
_cell.length_b   1.000
_cell.length_c   1.000
_cell.angle_alpha   90.00
_cell.angle_beta   90.00
_cell.angle_gamma   90.00
#
_symmetry.space_group_name_H-M   'P 1'
#
loop_
_entity.id
_entity.type
_entity.pdbx_description
1 polymer ?
#
loop_
_entity_poly.entity_id
_entity_poly.type
_entity_poly.pdbx_seq_one_letter_code
_entity_poly.pdbx_strand_id
1 'polypeptide(L)'
;MLKFFFTILLLANGVLFAYQQGHLETLMPSGREPARVSNQLNADKIKLIPPPATGARAPAPAAPAVAVAAVAVQKPVEKPAPKSEVAACTEIGNFNREDARLFEAKLAALALGTRVSKRPIREVATHIVYIPPLPDLESAENKTAELRRLGITDYYIIQDNSSMRMGISLGVFRQEEAAREHLVRLSQKGVRSARIGARSVTTSMVAFQLRDLDAQMRDSVNRISATFPKHETRHCEPA
;
A
#
# COMPACT_ATOMS: atom_id res chain seq x y z
N MET A 1 46.13 1.37 -45.38
CA MET A 1 44.85 2.12 -45.35
C MET A 1 43.66 1.18 -45.17
N LEU A 2 43.34 0.29 -46.12
CA LEU A 2 42.12 -0.56 -46.07
C LEU A 2 42.00 -1.49 -44.84
N LYS A 3 43.11 -2.09 -44.39
CA LYS A 3 43.13 -2.97 -43.20
C LYS A 3 42.70 -2.24 -41.91
N PHE A 4 43.08 -0.97 -41.78
CA PHE A 4 42.74 -0.14 -40.62
C PHE A 4 41.24 0.23 -40.60
N PHE A 5 40.69 0.60 -41.76
CA PHE A 5 39.25 0.83 -41.88
C PHE A 5 38.44 -0.44 -41.63
N PHE A 6 38.91 -1.60 -42.12
CA PHE A 6 38.28 -2.88 -41.85
C PHE A 6 38.26 -3.22 -40.35
N THR A 7 39.38 -3.03 -39.63
CA THR A 7 39.43 -3.28 -38.19
C THR A 7 38.52 -2.36 -37.39
N ILE A 8 38.43 -1.07 -37.77
CA ILE A 8 37.51 -0.13 -37.12
C ILE A 8 36.07 -0.56 -37.36
N LEU A 9 35.72 -0.89 -38.61
CA LEU A 9 34.37 -1.32 -38.96
C LEU A 9 33.98 -2.60 -38.20
N LEU A 10 34.90 -3.55 -38.08
CA LEU A 10 34.70 -4.79 -37.33
C LEU A 10 34.42 -4.49 -35.85
N LEU A 11 35.21 -3.62 -35.22
CA LEU A 11 35.01 -3.22 -33.83
C LEU A 11 33.68 -2.48 -33.63
N ALA A 12 33.33 -1.56 -34.52
CA ALA A 12 32.06 -0.83 -34.46
C ALA A 12 30.85 -1.78 -34.57
N ASN A 13 30.90 -2.76 -35.47
CA ASN A 13 29.86 -3.79 -35.58
C ASN A 13 29.82 -4.69 -34.34
N GLY A 14 30.98 -5.04 -33.76
CA GLY A 14 31.04 -5.81 -32.51
C GLY A 14 30.41 -5.08 -31.33
N VAL A 15 30.67 -3.77 -31.18
CA VAL A 15 30.03 -2.92 -30.18
C VAL A 15 28.53 -2.83 -30.40
N LEU A 16 28.09 -2.65 -31.65
CA LEU A 16 26.67 -2.61 -32.00
C LEU A 16 25.95 -3.94 -31.69
N PHE A 17 26.60 -5.07 -31.99
CA PHE A 17 26.06 -6.40 -31.69
C PHE A 17 25.93 -6.63 -30.17
N ALA A 18 26.96 -6.25 -29.40
CA ALA A 18 26.90 -6.34 -27.93
C ALA A 18 25.79 -5.46 -27.34
N TYR A 19 25.55 -4.28 -27.92
CA TYR A 19 24.44 -3.41 -27.55
C TYR A 19 23.08 -4.07 -27.83
N GLN A 20 22.90 -4.69 -29.01
CA GLN A 20 21.66 -5.38 -29.36
C GLN A 20 21.35 -6.60 -28.46
N GLN A 21 22.39 -7.31 -28.01
CA GLN A 21 22.26 -8.44 -27.07
C GLN A 21 22.03 -8.01 -25.62
N GLY A 22 22.02 -6.71 -25.33
CA GLY A 22 21.79 -6.18 -23.99
C GLY A 22 23.01 -6.23 -23.06
N HIS A 23 24.20 -6.57 -23.56
CA HIS A 23 25.43 -6.58 -22.74
C HIS A 23 25.92 -5.19 -22.31
N LEU A 24 25.40 -4.12 -22.93
CA LEU A 24 25.68 -2.73 -22.58
C LEU A 24 24.57 -2.07 -21.74
N GLU A 25 23.56 -2.81 -21.26
CA GLU A 25 22.43 -2.23 -20.51
C GLU A 25 22.85 -1.56 -19.19
N THR A 26 23.93 -2.00 -18.56
CA THR A 26 24.48 -1.35 -17.34
C THR A 26 25.03 0.05 -17.61
N LEU A 27 25.44 0.33 -18.86
CA LEU A 27 26.06 1.60 -19.26
C LEU A 27 25.11 2.50 -20.07
N MET A 28 24.18 1.91 -20.81
CA MET A 28 23.17 2.62 -21.62
C MET A 28 21.81 1.92 -21.48
N PRO A 29 20.93 2.38 -20.59
CA PRO A 29 19.63 1.75 -20.37
C PRO A 29 18.78 1.85 -21.64
N SER A 30 18.46 0.69 -22.23
CA SER A 30 17.80 0.57 -23.53
C SER A 30 16.28 0.79 -23.48
N GLY A 31 15.73 1.10 -22.29
CA GLY A 31 14.28 1.21 -22.04
C GLY A 31 13.53 -0.13 -22.18
N ARG A 32 14.22 -1.21 -22.54
CA ARG A 32 13.67 -2.57 -22.53
C ARG A 32 13.83 -3.11 -21.11
N GLU A 33 12.74 -3.59 -20.54
CA GLU A 33 12.72 -4.18 -19.19
C GLU A 33 12.48 -5.70 -19.26
N PRO A 34 13.36 -6.50 -19.89
CA PRO A 34 13.17 -7.95 -20.00
C PRO A 34 13.12 -8.63 -18.63
N ALA A 35 13.81 -8.06 -17.64
CA ALA A 35 13.76 -8.51 -16.24
C ALA A 35 12.35 -8.40 -15.63
N ARG A 36 11.50 -7.47 -16.08
CA ARG A 36 10.09 -7.40 -15.63
C ARG A 36 9.27 -8.54 -16.19
N VAL A 37 9.56 -8.98 -17.42
CA VAL A 37 8.85 -10.11 -18.05
C VAL A 37 9.25 -11.43 -17.37
N SER A 38 10.52 -11.61 -17.04
CA SER A 38 10.98 -12.80 -16.31
C SER A 38 10.50 -12.83 -14.84
N ASN A 39 10.26 -11.67 -14.24
CA ASN A 39 9.79 -11.55 -12.86
C ASN A 39 8.26 -11.40 -12.75
N GLN A 40 7.50 -11.78 -13.78
CA GLN A 40 6.04 -11.79 -13.67
C GLN A 40 5.59 -12.93 -12.77
N LEU A 41 5.16 -12.59 -11.55
CA LEU A 41 4.58 -13.53 -10.62
C LEU A 41 3.16 -13.89 -11.06
N ASN A 42 2.89 -15.19 -11.26
CA ASN A 42 1.58 -15.73 -11.61
C ASN A 42 1.00 -15.33 -12.98
N ALA A 43 1.83 -15.17 -14.02
CA ALA A 43 1.36 -14.91 -15.39
C ALA A 43 0.30 -15.94 -15.85
N ASP A 44 0.48 -17.22 -15.51
CA ASP A 44 -0.44 -18.31 -15.87
C ASP A 44 -1.83 -18.24 -15.22
N LYS A 45 -2.04 -17.34 -14.25
CA LYS A 45 -3.34 -17.18 -13.57
C LYS A 45 -4.23 -16.12 -14.23
N ILE A 46 -3.72 -15.39 -15.22
CA ILE A 46 -4.51 -14.40 -15.95
C ILE A 46 -5.36 -15.13 -16.98
N LYS A 47 -6.67 -15.25 -16.71
CA LYS A 47 -7.66 -15.71 -17.69
C LYS A 47 -8.33 -14.51 -18.35
N LEU A 48 -8.15 -14.39 -19.66
CA LEU A 48 -8.89 -13.43 -20.48
C LEU A 48 -10.34 -13.88 -20.55
N ILE A 49 -11.25 -13.03 -20.06
CA ILE A 49 -12.69 -13.23 -20.23
C ILE A 49 -13.03 -12.69 -21.62
N PRO A 50 -13.47 -13.52 -22.58
CA PRO A 50 -13.92 -13.02 -23.86
C PRO A 50 -15.12 -12.09 -23.64
N PRO A 51 -15.22 -10.97 -24.37
CA PRO A 51 -16.37 -10.09 -24.27
C PRO A 51 -17.65 -10.89 -24.54
N PRO A 52 -18.76 -10.59 -23.82
CA PRO A 52 -20.04 -11.23 -24.10
C PRO A 52 -20.36 -10.99 -25.57
N ALA A 53 -20.55 -12.09 -26.31
CA ALA A 53 -20.89 -12.06 -27.72
C ALA A 53 -22.28 -11.44 -27.90
N THR A 54 -22.35 -10.12 -28.02
CA THR A 54 -23.49 -9.44 -28.61
C THR A 54 -23.46 -9.78 -30.09
N GLY A 55 -24.44 -10.58 -30.51
CA GLY A 55 -24.45 -11.24 -31.80
C GLY A 55 -24.35 -10.30 -33.00
N ALA A 56 -23.58 -10.73 -33.99
CA ALA A 56 -23.83 -10.44 -35.39
C ALA A 56 -23.67 -11.75 -36.17
N ARG A 57 -24.82 -12.23 -36.64
CA ARG A 57 -25.07 -13.44 -37.40
C ARG A 57 -24.61 -13.25 -38.84
N ALA A 58 -23.84 -14.19 -39.38
CA ALA A 58 -23.75 -14.46 -40.82
C ALA A 58 -23.65 -15.99 -41.02
N PRO A 59 -24.45 -16.60 -41.93
CA PRO A 59 -24.61 -18.05 -42.01
C PRO A 59 -23.67 -18.68 -43.04
N ALA A 60 -23.13 -19.86 -42.73
CA ALA A 60 -22.52 -20.79 -43.68
C ALA A 60 -22.57 -22.23 -43.10
N PRO A 61 -22.66 -23.28 -43.94
CA PRO A 61 -23.66 -24.33 -43.79
C PRO A 61 -23.21 -25.60 -43.06
N ALA A 62 -24.24 -26.37 -42.66
CA ALA A 62 -24.21 -27.63 -41.94
C ALA A 62 -23.57 -28.81 -42.70
N ALA A 63 -22.86 -29.66 -41.95
CA ALA A 63 -22.73 -31.10 -42.16
C ALA A 63 -22.32 -31.78 -40.82
N PRO A 64 -22.65 -33.07 -40.59
CA PRO A 64 -23.34 -33.48 -39.38
C PRO A 64 -22.49 -34.23 -38.33
N ALA A 65 -23.13 -34.34 -37.17
CA ALA A 65 -22.85 -35.12 -35.97
C ALA A 65 -21.97 -36.38 -36.10
N VAL A 66 -21.05 -36.51 -35.15
CA VAL A 66 -20.73 -37.81 -34.53
C VAL A 66 -20.70 -37.62 -33.02
N ALA A 67 -21.71 -38.17 -32.36
CA ALA A 67 -21.73 -38.36 -30.92
C ALA A 67 -20.79 -39.53 -30.58
N VAL A 68 -19.83 -39.31 -29.70
CA VAL A 68 -19.13 -40.38 -29.00
C VAL A 68 -19.38 -40.17 -27.52
N ALA A 69 -20.33 -40.96 -27.01
CA ALA A 69 -20.49 -41.23 -25.60
C ALA A 69 -19.39 -42.20 -25.13
N ALA A 70 -19.18 -42.22 -23.81
CA ALA A 70 -18.25 -43.06 -23.04
C ALA A 70 -16.84 -42.43 -22.88
N VAL A 71 -16.25 -42.31 -21.69
CA VAL A 71 -16.38 -43.10 -20.46
C VAL A 71 -16.17 -42.17 -19.27
N ALA A 72 -17.11 -42.19 -18.31
CA ALA A 72 -16.88 -41.66 -16.97
C ALA A 72 -15.94 -42.62 -16.24
N VAL A 73 -14.66 -42.27 -16.15
CA VAL A 73 -13.72 -42.94 -15.23
C VAL A 73 -13.95 -42.31 -13.86
N GLN A 74 -14.72 -43.02 -13.04
CA GLN A 74 -14.80 -42.77 -11.60
C GLN A 74 -13.42 -43.07 -10.99
N LYS A 75 -12.67 -42.02 -10.70
CA LYS A 75 -11.47 -42.12 -9.86
C LYS A 75 -11.94 -42.26 -8.40
N PRO A 76 -11.46 -43.25 -7.64
CA PRO A 76 -11.88 -43.47 -6.26
C PRO A 76 -11.75 -42.20 -5.42
N VAL A 77 -12.82 -41.91 -4.68
CA VAL A 77 -12.90 -40.89 -3.64
C VAL A 77 -11.91 -41.25 -2.55
N GLU A 78 -10.73 -40.65 -2.61
CA GLU A 78 -9.83 -40.60 -1.47
C GLU A 78 -10.38 -39.55 -0.50
N LYS A 79 -10.76 -40.06 0.67
CA LYS A 79 -11.16 -39.33 1.88
C LYS A 79 -10.36 -38.03 2.00
N PRO A 80 -11.00 -36.84 2.13
CA PRO A 80 -10.24 -35.64 2.42
C PRO A 80 -9.61 -35.83 3.80
N ALA A 81 -8.30 -36.07 3.83
CA ALA A 81 -7.50 -35.64 4.96
C ALA A 81 -7.84 -34.16 5.18
N PRO A 82 -8.04 -33.70 6.43
CA PRO A 82 -8.34 -32.30 6.66
C PRO A 82 -7.21 -31.50 6.04
N LYS A 83 -7.48 -30.87 4.90
CA LYS A 83 -6.66 -29.78 4.41
C LYS A 83 -6.71 -28.80 5.56
N SER A 84 -5.63 -28.77 6.33
CA SER A 84 -5.36 -27.69 7.25
C SER A 84 -5.68 -26.44 6.45
N GLU A 85 -6.79 -25.79 6.80
CA GLU A 85 -7.17 -24.52 6.24
C GLU A 85 -6.06 -23.58 6.69
N VAL A 86 -4.99 -23.50 5.90
CA VAL A 86 -3.94 -22.50 6.05
C VAL A 86 -4.60 -21.21 5.61
N ALA A 87 -5.40 -20.66 6.51
CA ALA A 87 -6.22 -19.50 6.26
C ALA A 87 -5.75 -18.36 7.15
N ALA A 88 -5.46 -17.28 6.44
CA ALA A 88 -5.36 -15.91 6.89
C ALA A 88 -4.07 -15.57 7.65
N CYS A 89 -3.21 -14.81 6.98
CA CYS A 89 -2.38 -13.86 7.69
C CYS A 89 -3.33 -12.93 8.47
N THR A 90 -3.11 -12.84 9.78
CA THR A 90 -3.86 -11.98 10.69
C THR A 90 -2.95 -10.86 11.16
N GLU A 91 -3.35 -9.62 10.94
CA GLU A 91 -2.67 -8.44 11.45
C GLU A 91 -3.41 -7.93 12.69
N ILE A 92 -2.68 -7.79 13.80
CA ILE A 92 -3.19 -7.22 15.04
C ILE A 92 -2.41 -5.93 15.27
N GLY A 93 -3.11 -4.80 15.15
CA GLY A 93 -2.52 -3.46 15.14
C GLY A 93 -3.05 -2.54 16.23
N ASN A 94 -2.65 -1.27 16.12
CA ASN A 94 -3.02 -0.18 17.02
C ASN A 94 -2.36 -0.24 18.42
N PHE A 95 -1.21 -0.91 18.54
CA PHE A 95 -0.44 -0.92 19.79
C PHE A 95 0.44 0.33 19.91
N ASN A 96 0.38 1.01 21.06
CA ASN A 96 1.43 1.97 21.44
C ASN A 96 2.73 1.23 21.80
N ARG A 97 3.83 1.95 22.04
CA ARG A 97 5.13 1.33 22.32
C ARG A 97 5.16 0.41 23.55
N GLU A 98 4.42 0.75 24.61
CA GLU A 98 4.39 -0.05 25.84
C GLU A 98 3.51 -1.29 25.69
N ASP A 99 2.31 -1.12 25.12
CA ASP A 99 1.40 -2.23 24.84
C ASP A 99 2.01 -3.20 23.83
N ALA A 100 2.75 -2.69 22.84
CA ALA A 100 3.47 -3.53 21.87
C ALA A 100 4.52 -4.42 22.55
N ARG A 101 5.24 -3.90 23.56
CA ARG A 101 6.21 -4.69 24.33
C ARG A 101 5.53 -5.78 25.16
N LEU A 102 4.42 -5.44 25.80
CA LEU A 102 3.63 -6.39 26.60
C LEU A 102 3.01 -7.49 25.74
N PHE A 103 2.48 -7.12 24.56
CA PHE A 103 1.92 -8.06 23.60
C PHE A 103 2.99 -8.98 23.01
N GLU A 104 4.16 -8.42 22.64
CA GLU A 104 5.31 -9.18 22.16
C GLU A 104 5.81 -10.21 23.20
N ALA A 105 5.88 -9.83 24.48
CA ALA A 105 6.27 -10.74 25.55
C ALA A 105 5.26 -11.90 25.74
N LYS A 106 3.95 -11.61 25.66
CA LYS A 106 2.90 -12.65 25.74
C LYS A 106 2.89 -13.56 24.51
N LEU A 107 3.17 -13.04 23.31
CA LEU A 107 3.32 -13.84 22.10
C LEU A 107 4.58 -14.71 22.12
N ALA A 108 5.68 -14.22 22.70
CA ALA A 108 6.92 -15.00 22.83
C ALA A 108 6.71 -16.27 23.66
N ALA A 109 5.82 -16.25 24.67
CA ALA A 109 5.46 -17.43 25.46
C ALA A 109 4.76 -18.53 24.64
N LEU A 110 4.18 -18.21 23.48
CA LEU A 110 3.54 -19.17 22.57
C LEU A 110 4.52 -19.81 21.57
N ALA A 111 5.82 -19.46 21.62
CA ALA A 111 6.87 -20.01 20.76
C ALA A 111 6.54 -19.97 19.25
N LEU A 112 5.86 -18.91 18.80
CA LEU A 112 5.40 -18.77 17.41
C LEU A 112 6.53 -18.55 16.39
N GLY A 113 7.77 -18.29 16.84
CA GLY A 113 8.97 -18.21 16.00
C GLY A 113 8.83 -17.18 14.87
N THR A 114 9.18 -17.59 13.64
CA THR A 114 9.16 -16.75 12.43
C THR A 114 7.76 -16.44 11.90
N ARG A 115 6.71 -16.96 12.52
CA ARG A 115 5.31 -16.73 12.14
C ARG A 115 4.80 -15.35 12.55
N VAL A 116 5.53 -14.64 13.41
CA VAL A 116 5.19 -13.28 13.87
C VAL A 116 6.17 -12.28 13.26
N SER A 117 5.64 -11.27 12.59
CA SER A 117 6.41 -10.14 12.08
C SER A 117 5.91 -8.84 12.71
N LYS A 118 6.85 -8.06 13.26
CA LYS A 118 6.57 -6.73 13.82
C LYS A 118 6.71 -5.69 12.72
N ARG A 119 5.62 -4.98 12.42
CA ARG A 119 5.60 -3.87 11.46
C ARG A 119 5.34 -2.55 12.18
N PRO A 120 6.24 -1.56 12.07
CA PRO A 120 5.89 -0.21 12.47
C PRO A 120 4.83 0.32 11.49
N ILE A 121 3.68 0.72 12.00
CA ILE A 121 2.69 1.46 11.22
C ILE A 121 3.27 2.87 11.08
N ARG A 122 3.84 3.15 9.91
CA ARG A 122 4.25 4.51 9.55
C ARG A 122 3.00 5.26 9.17
N GLU A 123 2.69 6.30 9.91
CA GLU A 123 1.50 7.10 9.68
C GLU A 123 1.48 7.71 8.28
N VAL A 124 0.27 7.71 7.72
CA VAL A 124 -0.07 8.41 6.49
C VAL A 124 0.23 9.90 6.71
N ALA A 125 1.10 10.46 5.89
CA ALA A 125 1.32 11.91 5.85
C ALA A 125 -0.05 12.57 5.69
N THR A 126 -0.47 13.30 6.72
CA THR A 126 -1.75 14.00 6.71
C THR A 126 -1.49 15.43 6.25
N HIS A 127 -2.28 15.92 5.31
CA HIS A 127 -2.21 17.30 4.85
C HIS A 127 -2.89 18.20 5.88
N ILE A 128 -2.17 19.18 6.42
CA ILE A 128 -2.74 20.16 7.33
C ILE A 128 -2.93 21.48 6.59
N VAL A 129 -4.10 22.09 6.74
CA VAL A 129 -4.32 23.49 6.37
C VAL A 129 -4.08 24.32 7.62
N TYR A 130 -3.10 25.22 7.59
CA TYR A 130 -2.69 25.97 8.77
C TYR A 130 -2.22 27.39 8.44
N ILE A 131 -2.33 28.28 9.42
CA ILE A 131 -1.64 29.56 9.44
C ILE A 131 -0.25 29.33 10.05
N PRO A 132 0.84 29.86 9.43
CA PRO A 132 2.20 29.71 9.93
C PRO A 132 2.36 30.10 11.41
N PRO A 133 3.41 29.59 12.09
CA PRO A 133 3.80 30.02 13.43
C PRO A 133 3.83 31.54 13.58
N LEU A 134 3.14 32.00 14.62
CA LEU A 134 3.14 33.40 15.06
C LEU A 134 4.23 33.61 16.13
N PRO A 135 4.72 34.85 16.32
CA PRO A 135 5.84 35.13 17.21
C PRO A 135 5.56 34.77 18.68
N ASP A 136 4.31 34.91 19.12
CA ASP A 136 3.88 34.71 20.50
C ASP A 136 2.42 34.22 20.57
N LEU A 137 2.01 33.79 21.76
CA LEU A 137 0.66 33.27 22.00
C LEU A 137 -0.41 34.35 21.81
N GLU A 138 -0.13 35.59 22.21
CA GLU A 138 -1.07 36.71 22.09
C GLU A 138 -1.39 37.00 20.61
N SER A 139 -0.39 36.95 19.74
CA SER A 139 -0.53 37.05 18.28
C SER A 139 -1.40 35.92 17.71
N ALA A 140 -1.25 34.70 18.23
CA ALA A 140 -2.12 33.57 17.87
C ALA A 140 -3.57 33.81 18.32
N GLU A 141 -3.78 34.26 19.54
CA GLU A 141 -5.12 34.57 20.07
C GLU A 141 -5.81 35.69 19.28
N ASN A 142 -5.08 36.78 18.99
CA ASN A 142 -5.57 37.88 18.15
C ASN A 142 -5.99 37.39 16.75
N LYS A 143 -5.20 36.51 16.14
CA LYS A 143 -5.53 35.93 14.84
C LYS A 143 -6.74 35.00 14.92
N THR A 144 -6.90 34.23 16.00
CA THR A 144 -8.13 33.44 16.21
C THR A 144 -9.37 34.31 16.40
N ALA A 145 -9.23 35.47 17.04
CA ALA A 145 -10.33 36.43 17.15
C ALA A 145 -10.73 37.04 15.79
N GLU A 146 -9.77 37.25 14.88
CA GLU A 146 -10.05 37.61 13.48
C GLU A 146 -10.77 36.47 12.73
N LEU A 147 -10.31 35.22 12.88
CA LEU A 147 -10.94 34.06 12.26
C LEU A 147 -12.41 33.90 12.71
N ARG A 148 -12.69 34.10 14.00
CA ARG A 148 -14.07 34.10 14.52
C ARG A 148 -14.94 35.18 13.88
N ARG A 149 -14.41 36.39 13.68
CA ARG A 149 -15.13 37.49 12.99
C ARG A 149 -15.43 37.18 11.53
N LEU A 150 -14.60 36.36 10.89
CA LEU A 150 -14.82 35.84 9.53
C LEU A 150 -15.74 34.59 9.49
N GLY A 151 -16.33 34.20 10.63
CA GLY A 151 -17.22 33.05 10.73
C GLY A 151 -16.50 31.70 10.67
N ILE A 152 -15.22 31.64 11.04
CA ILE A 152 -14.45 30.41 11.14
C ILE A 152 -14.27 30.06 12.62
N THR A 153 -14.97 29.01 13.04
CA THR A 153 -14.94 28.47 14.41
C THR A 153 -14.09 27.21 14.52
N ASP A 154 -13.84 26.54 13.39
CA ASP A 154 -13.09 25.29 13.33
C ASP A 154 -11.58 25.58 13.21
N TYR A 155 -10.98 25.96 14.34
CA TYR A 155 -9.54 26.20 14.42
C TYR A 155 -8.94 25.67 15.72
N TYR A 156 -7.63 25.39 15.69
CA TYR A 156 -6.88 24.92 16.86
C TYR A 156 -5.46 25.51 16.87
N ILE A 157 -5.03 26.07 18.00
CA ILE A 157 -3.66 26.58 18.17
C ILE A 157 -2.73 25.39 18.42
N ILE A 158 -1.72 25.22 17.58
CA ILE A 158 -0.76 24.11 17.66
C ILE A 158 0.21 24.37 18.82
N GLN A 159 0.11 23.57 19.88
CA GLN A 159 0.96 23.67 21.07
C GLN A 159 2.11 22.65 21.11
N ASP A 160 2.01 21.59 20.29
CA ASP A 160 2.99 20.51 20.20
C ASP A 160 4.41 21.05 19.97
N ASN A 161 5.44 20.33 20.45
CA ASN A 161 6.87 20.59 20.18
C ASN A 161 7.24 20.28 18.70
N SER A 162 6.45 20.80 17.75
CA SER A 162 6.69 20.66 16.31
C SER A 162 7.27 21.96 15.75
N SER A 163 7.82 21.90 14.53
CA SER A 163 8.21 23.08 13.76
C SER A 163 7.04 24.01 13.41
N MET A 164 5.79 23.61 13.73
CA MET A 164 4.56 24.38 13.54
C MET A 164 3.97 24.93 14.85
N ARG A 165 4.73 24.91 15.96
CA ARG A 165 4.31 25.50 17.24
C ARG A 165 3.88 26.96 17.08
N MET A 166 2.84 27.38 17.80
CA MET A 166 2.19 28.70 17.68
C MET A 166 1.56 28.97 16.31
N GLY A 167 1.44 27.96 15.45
CA GLY A 167 0.59 28.01 14.26
C GLY A 167 -0.87 27.77 14.60
N ILE A 168 -1.77 28.12 13.69
CA ILE A 168 -3.21 27.86 13.83
C ILE A 168 -3.62 26.82 12.80
N SER A 169 -3.97 25.63 13.25
CA SER A 169 -4.56 24.57 12.44
C SER A 169 -6.00 24.94 12.09
N LEU A 170 -6.34 24.85 10.81
CA LEU A 170 -7.68 25.07 10.27
C LEU A 170 -8.32 23.77 9.75
N GLY A 171 -7.60 22.66 9.82
CA GLY A 171 -8.10 21.33 9.46
C GLY A 171 -6.98 20.37 9.07
N VAL A 172 -7.20 19.08 9.31
CA VAL A 172 -6.30 17.99 8.92
C VAL A 172 -7.03 17.04 7.98
N PHE A 173 -6.40 16.67 6.87
CA PHE A 173 -6.99 15.93 5.77
C PHE A 173 -6.07 14.80 5.34
N ARG A 174 -6.62 13.62 5.09
CA ARG A 174 -5.85 12.48 4.56
C ARG A 174 -5.45 12.68 3.10
N GLN A 175 -6.36 13.24 2.30
CA GLN A 175 -6.15 13.52 0.87
C GLN A 175 -5.72 14.98 0.67
N GLU A 176 -4.83 15.23 -0.28
CA GLU A 176 -4.33 16.58 -0.57
C GLU A 176 -5.43 17.44 -1.22
N GLU A 177 -6.24 16.83 -2.07
CA GLU A 177 -7.34 17.45 -2.79
C GLU A 177 -8.36 18.06 -1.83
N ALA A 178 -8.73 17.31 -0.77
CA ALA A 178 -9.62 17.79 0.28
C ALA A 178 -9.04 18.99 1.05
N ALA A 179 -7.72 19.02 1.27
CA ALA A 179 -7.03 20.15 1.89
C ALA A 179 -7.05 21.38 0.97
N ARG A 180 -6.83 21.20 -0.34
CA ARG A 180 -6.90 22.28 -1.34
C ARG A 180 -8.29 22.89 -1.44
N GLU A 181 -9.34 22.06 -1.52
CA GLU A 181 -10.73 22.55 -1.53
C GLU A 181 -11.07 23.33 -0.25
N HIS A 182 -10.61 22.84 0.90
CA HIS A 182 -10.80 23.54 2.16
C HIS A 182 -10.06 24.88 2.18
N LEU A 183 -8.81 24.94 1.68
CA LEU A 183 -8.06 26.18 1.55
C LEU A 183 -8.78 27.21 0.65
N VAL A 184 -9.33 26.77 -0.49
CA VAL A 184 -10.11 27.64 -1.38
C VAL A 184 -11.34 28.21 -0.66
N ARG A 185 -12.09 27.38 0.07
CA ARG A 185 -13.25 27.85 0.87
C ARG A 185 -12.84 28.86 1.93
N LEU A 186 -11.73 28.65 2.61
CA LEU A 186 -11.19 29.60 3.59
C LEU A 186 -10.79 30.93 2.93
N SER A 187 -10.18 30.87 1.74
CA SER A 187 -9.80 32.07 0.99
C SER A 187 -11.01 32.90 0.56
N GLN A 188 -12.12 32.26 0.17
CA GLN A 188 -13.39 32.92 -0.17
C GLN A 188 -14.03 33.61 1.04
N LYS A 189 -13.82 33.07 2.25
CA LYS A 189 -14.22 33.68 3.53
C LYS A 189 -13.26 34.77 4.02
N GLY A 190 -12.18 35.07 3.27
CA GLY A 190 -11.23 36.14 3.59
C GLY A 190 -9.95 35.69 4.28
N VAL A 191 -9.75 34.39 4.54
CA VAL A 191 -8.51 33.88 5.17
C VAL A 191 -7.45 33.64 4.12
N ARG A 192 -6.53 34.61 3.98
CA ARG A 192 -5.39 34.54 3.05
C ARG A 192 -4.09 34.06 3.67
N SER A 193 -4.01 33.98 4.99
CA SER A 193 -2.81 33.57 5.73
C SER A 193 -2.68 32.05 5.89
N ALA A 194 -3.64 31.27 5.40
CA ALA A 194 -3.62 29.82 5.46
C ALA A 194 -2.80 29.21 4.31
N ARG A 195 -2.10 28.12 4.58
CA ARG A 195 -1.37 27.32 3.60
C ARG A 195 -1.48 25.83 3.92
N ILE A 196 -1.18 24.99 2.93
CA ILE A 196 -1.11 23.54 3.11
C ILE A 196 0.31 23.16 3.53
N GLY A 197 0.43 22.30 4.52
CA GLY A 197 1.68 21.66 4.92
C GLY A 197 1.49 20.15 5.03
N ALA A 198 2.60 19.41 4.93
CA ALA A 198 2.62 18.02 5.33
C ALA A 198 2.76 17.94 6.86
N ARG A 199 1.77 17.37 7.53
CA ARG A 199 1.86 16.96 8.93
C ARG A 199 1.94 15.44 8.98
N SER A 200 3.15 14.93 9.12
CA SER A 200 3.32 13.60 9.71
C SER A 200 3.00 13.76 11.19
N VAL A 201 1.82 13.34 11.60
CA VAL A 201 1.72 12.81 12.96
C VAL A 201 2.74 11.64 13.04
N THR A 202 3.27 11.36 14.22
CA THR A 202 4.04 10.13 14.45
C THR A 202 3.41 9.38 15.62
N THR A 203 2.22 8.85 15.39
CA THR A 203 1.72 7.70 16.10
C THR A 203 2.66 6.57 15.76
N SER A 204 3.61 6.34 16.66
CA SER A 204 4.52 5.20 16.67
C SER A 204 3.75 3.93 17.01
N MET A 205 2.73 3.62 16.21
CA MET A 205 1.94 2.43 16.35
C MET A 205 2.65 1.23 15.77
N VAL A 206 2.44 0.10 16.42
CA VAL A 206 3.00 -1.18 16.03
C VAL A 206 1.87 -2.11 15.67
N ALA A 207 2.03 -2.83 14.56
CA ALA A 207 1.23 -4.00 14.23
C ALA A 207 2.09 -5.25 14.26
N PHE A 208 1.45 -6.36 14.59
CA PHE A 208 2.01 -7.70 14.53
C PHE A 208 1.26 -8.48 13.45
N GLN A 209 1.96 -8.94 12.43
CA GLN A 209 1.43 -9.86 11.44
C GLN A 209 1.73 -11.28 11.88
N LEU A 210 0.71 -12.11 11.99
CA LEU A 210 0.80 -13.52 12.31
C LEU A 210 0.42 -14.35 11.08
N ARG A 211 1.27 -15.28 10.69
CA ARG A 211 1.09 -16.18 9.53
C ARG A 211 1.04 -17.63 10.00
N ASP A 212 0.41 -18.50 9.19
CA ASP A 212 0.44 -19.96 9.39
C ASP A 212 0.04 -20.41 10.81
N LEU A 213 -1.00 -19.79 11.38
CA LEU A 213 -1.53 -20.15 12.68
C LEU A 213 -2.53 -21.32 12.57
N ASP A 214 -2.34 -22.36 13.38
CA ASP A 214 -3.38 -23.38 13.57
C ASP A 214 -4.55 -22.86 14.42
N ALA A 215 -5.64 -23.63 14.50
CA ALA A 215 -6.84 -23.23 15.24
C ALA A 215 -6.57 -22.92 16.72
N GLN A 216 -5.74 -23.72 17.39
CA GLN A 216 -5.42 -23.57 18.81
C GLN A 216 -4.55 -22.32 19.06
N MET A 217 -3.60 -22.04 18.17
CA MET A 217 -2.76 -20.85 18.19
C MET A 217 -3.60 -19.60 17.93
N ARG A 218 -4.53 -19.62 16.97
CA ARG A 218 -5.46 -18.50 16.72
C ARG A 218 -6.30 -18.17 17.95
N ASP A 219 -6.87 -19.16 18.61
CA ASP A 219 -7.65 -18.95 19.84
C ASP A 219 -6.79 -18.34 20.96
N SER A 220 -5.54 -18.80 21.08
CA SER A 220 -4.61 -18.28 22.09
C SER A 220 -4.23 -16.82 21.81
N VAL A 221 -3.96 -16.49 20.55
CA VAL A 221 -3.68 -15.12 20.12
C VAL A 221 -4.89 -14.21 20.34
N ASN A 222 -6.11 -14.67 20.01
CA ASN A 222 -7.34 -13.92 20.21
C ASN A 222 -7.63 -13.64 21.70
N ARG A 223 -7.34 -14.60 22.60
CA ARG A 223 -7.44 -14.36 24.05
C ARG A 223 -6.43 -13.31 24.53
N ILE A 224 -5.21 -13.33 24.00
CA ILE A 224 -4.19 -12.32 24.33
C ILE A 224 -4.63 -10.96 23.78
N SER A 225 -5.08 -10.87 22.53
CA SER A 225 -5.49 -9.60 21.94
C SER A 225 -6.68 -8.99 22.69
N ALA A 226 -7.63 -9.80 23.15
CA ALA A 226 -8.77 -9.37 23.97
C ALA A 226 -8.38 -8.67 25.28
N THR A 227 -7.16 -8.87 25.81
CA THR A 227 -6.67 -8.12 26.99
C THR A 227 -6.25 -6.68 26.69
N PHE A 228 -6.21 -6.27 25.41
CA PHE A 228 -5.81 -4.92 25.00
C PHE A 228 -7.02 -4.17 24.40
N PRO A 229 -7.66 -3.22 25.10
CA PRO A 229 -8.94 -2.64 24.66
C PRO A 229 -8.88 -1.80 23.38
N LYS A 230 -7.68 -1.46 22.90
CA LYS A 230 -7.47 -0.63 21.70
C LYS A 230 -6.98 -1.43 20.49
N HIS A 231 -6.83 -2.75 20.57
CA HIS A 231 -6.34 -3.53 19.44
C HIS A 231 -7.33 -3.53 18.26
N GLU A 232 -6.82 -3.52 17.04
CA GLU A 232 -7.62 -3.73 15.84
C GLU A 232 -7.09 -4.97 15.10
N THR A 233 -7.95 -5.96 14.88
CA THR A 233 -7.60 -7.18 14.15
C THR A 233 -8.11 -7.07 12.72
N ARG A 234 -7.21 -7.22 11.75
CA ARG A 234 -7.51 -7.20 10.32
C ARG A 234 -6.91 -8.43 9.65
N HIS A 235 -7.50 -8.85 8.53
CA HIS A 235 -6.85 -9.81 7.66
C HIS A 235 -5.71 -9.10 6.92
N CYS A 236 -4.52 -9.68 6.86
CA CYS A 236 -3.47 -9.09 6.03
C CYS A 236 -3.82 -9.28 4.56
N GLU A 237 -3.48 -8.30 3.73
CA GLU A 237 -3.45 -8.48 2.28
C GLU A 237 -2.37 -9.53 1.93
N PRO A 238 -2.64 -10.50 1.05
CA PRO A 238 -1.61 -11.41 0.57
C PRO A 238 -0.53 -10.60 -0.16
N ALA A 239 0.71 -10.79 0.26
CA ALA A 239 1.89 -10.14 -0.33
C ALA A 239 2.16 -10.63 -1.75
#